data_AF-A0A961WJ66-F1
#
_entry.id   AF-A0A961WJ66-F1
#
_cell.length_a   1.000
_cell.length_b   1.000
_cell.length_c   1.000
_cell.angle_alpha   90.00
_cell.angle_beta   90.00
_cell.angle_gamma   90.00
#
_symmetry.space_group_name_H-M   'P 1'
#
loop_
_entity.id
_entity.type
_entity.pdbx_description
1 polymer ?
#
loop_
_entity_poly.entity_id
_entity_poly.type
_entity_poly.pdbx_seq_one_letter_code
_entity_poly.pdbx_strand_id
1 'polypeptide(L)' 'HDLRRAYRLLFAAEGTLMERVEDVAAEFKDHPTVVEIVAFIREGGKRSLCTPRGSPES' A
#
# COMPACT_ATOMS: atom_id res chain seq x y z
N HIS A 1 -14.71 5.54 9.19
CA HIS A 1 -14.50 6.49 8.07
C HIS A 1 -13.03 6.48 7.61
N ASP A 2 -12.35 5.33 7.78
CA ASP A 2 -10.90 5.25 7.96
C ASP A 2 -10.15 5.13 6.63
N LEU A 3 -10.75 4.42 5.67
CA LEU A 3 -10.22 4.30 4.31
C LEU A 3 -10.03 5.67 3.60
N ARG A 4 -10.99 6.58 3.74
CA ARG A 4 -10.90 7.94 3.14
C ARG A 4 -9.84 8.80 3.81
N ARG A 5 -9.50 8.52 5.08
CA ARG A 5 -8.44 9.21 5.80
C ARG A 5 -7.09 8.66 5.39
N ALA A 6 -6.93 7.34 5.35
CA ALA A 6 -5.73 6.67 4.84
C ALA A 6 -5.38 7.12 3.41
N TYR A 7 -6.37 7.17 2.51
CA TYR A 7 -6.14 7.65 1.15
C TYR A 7 -5.68 9.12 1.10
N ARG A 8 -6.27 9.99 1.92
CA ARG A 8 -5.83 11.40 1.98
C ARG A 8 -4.39 11.55 2.46
N LEU A 9 -3.98 10.75 3.44
CA LEU A 9 -2.62 10.76 3.96
C LEU A 9 -1.62 10.20 2.93
N LEU A 10 -1.95 9.10 2.27
CA LEU A 10 -1.12 8.51 1.20
C LEU A 10 -0.85 9.47 0.04
N PHE A 11 -1.79 10.38 -0.25
CA PHE A 11 -1.70 11.32 -1.38
C PHE A 11 -1.50 12.78 -0.94
N ALA A 12 -1.19 13.05 0.34
CA ALA A 12 -0.90 14.40 0.83
C ALA A 12 0.36 14.99 0.19
N ALA A 13 0.42 16.28 -0.10
CA ALA A 13 1.55 16.90 -0.82
C ALA A 13 2.87 17.02 -0.02
N GLU A 14 3.01 16.27 1.08
CA GLU A 14 4.14 16.37 2.02
C GLU A 14 5.00 15.10 1.99
N GLY A 15 6.32 15.29 1.89
CA GLY A 15 7.30 14.20 1.91
C GLY A 15 7.27 13.29 0.68
N THR A 16 8.01 12.17 0.77
CA THR A 16 8.00 11.15 -0.29
C THR A 16 6.80 10.23 -0.19
N LEU A 17 6.47 9.52 -1.28
CA LEU A 17 5.43 8.48 -1.24
C LEU A 17 5.76 7.37 -0.23
N MET A 18 7.03 6.98 -0.13
CA MET A 18 7.44 5.92 0.79
C MET A 18 7.26 6.34 2.26
N GLU A 19 7.63 7.57 2.63
CA GLU A 19 7.44 8.07 4.00
C GLU A 19 5.96 8.08 4.40
N ARG A 20 5.07 8.55 3.50
CA ARG A 20 3.62 8.54 3.75
C ARG A 20 3.05 7.13 3.85
N VAL A 21 3.56 6.20 3.05
CA VAL A 21 3.15 4.79 3.10
C VAL A 21 3.53 4.15 4.43
N GLU A 22 4.72 4.44 4.96
CA GLU A 22 5.17 3.96 6.29
C GLU A 22 4.33 4.56 7.43
N ASP A 23 4.02 5.86 7.36
CA ASP A 23 3.17 6.55 8.35
C ASP A 23 1.74 5.99 8.37
N VAL A 24 1.14 5.81 7.20
CA VAL A 24 -0.20 5.20 7.04
C VAL A 24 -0.19 3.73 7.47
N ALA A 25 0.90 2.99 7.24
CA ALA A 25 1.05 1.62 7.73
C ALA A 25 1.01 1.54 9.26
N ALA A 26 1.66 2.49 9.94
CA ALA A 26 1.73 2.54 11.39
C ALA A 26 0.38 2.97 12.01
N GLU A 27 -0.24 4.01 11.46
CA GLU A 27 -1.54 4.53 11.93
C GLU A 27 -2.69 3.55 11.72
N PHE A 28 -2.70 2.83 10.58
CA PHE A 28 -3.81 1.93 10.21
C PHE A 28 -3.46 0.45 10.31
N LYS A 29 -2.51 0.08 11.17
CA LYS A 29 -2.06 -1.32 11.37
C LYS A 29 -3.18 -2.30 11.76
N ASP A 30 -4.23 -1.81 12.41
CA ASP A 30 -5.39 -2.62 12.82
C ASP A 30 -6.45 -2.73 11.72
N HIS A 31 -6.27 -2.02 10.60
CA HIS A 31 -7.23 -1.96 9.52
C HIS A 31 -6.75 -2.82 8.33
N PRO A 32 -7.19 -4.09 8.21
CA PRO A 32 -6.63 -5.04 7.25
C PRO A 32 -6.69 -4.53 5.81
N THR A 33 -7.77 -3.86 5.43
CA THR A 33 -7.90 -3.25 4.09
C THR A 33 -6.84 -2.16 3.79
N VAL A 34 -6.44 -1.37 4.78
CA VAL A 34 -5.43 -0.32 4.59
C VAL A 34 -4.04 -0.95 4.52
N VAL A 35 -3.79 -1.95 5.36
CA VAL A 35 -2.54 -2.74 5.33
C VAL A 35 -2.33 -3.39 3.96
N GLU A 36 -3.37 -3.95 3.35
CA GLU A 36 -3.30 -4.53 1.99
C GLU A 36 -2.94 -3.47 0.93
N ILE A 37 -3.53 -2.27 1.00
CA ILE A 37 -3.24 -1.17 0.07
C ILE A 37 -1.79 -0.69 0.23
N VAL A 38 -1.34 -0.52 1.48
CA VAL A 38 0.04 -0.15 1.82
C VAL A 38 1.00 -1.21 1.30
N ALA A 39 0.72 -2.50 1.54
CA ALA A 39 1.53 -3.62 1.07
C ALA A 39 1.63 -3.63 -0.47
N PHE A 40 0.51 -3.41 -1.16
CA PHE A 40 0.46 -3.28 -2.62
C PHE A 40 1.35 -2.14 -3.15
N ILE A 41 1.31 -0.97 -2.51
CA ILE A 41 2.14 0.18 -2.89
C ILE A 41 3.63 -0.10 -2.63
N ARG A 42 3.98 -0.75 -1.50
CA ARG A 42 5.36 -1.14 -1.16
C ARG A 42 5.90 -2.17 -2.14
N GLU A 43 5.11 -3.18 -2.47
CA GLU A 43 5.49 -4.25 -3.40
C GLU A 43 5.58 -3.75 -4.86
N GLY A 44 4.74 -2.79 -5.25
CA GLY A 44 4.74 -2.14 -6.56
C GLY A 44 5.92 -1.19 -6.83
N GLY A 45 6.76 -0.88 -5.85
CA GLY A 45 7.82 0.13 -5.98
C GLY A 45 8.97 -0.19 -6.95
N LYS A 46 9.14 -1.45 -7.37
CA LYS A 46 10.14 -1.88 -8.38
C LYS A 46 9.65 -2.95 -9.37
N ARG A 47 8.51 -3.58 -9.10
CA ARG A 47 7.90 -4.52 -10.03
C ARG A 47 6.78 -3.80 -10.76
N SER A 48 7.00 -3.51 -12.04
CA SER A 48 5.89 -3.53 -13.01
C SER A 48 5.04 -4.75 -12.64
N LEU A 49 3.75 -4.55 -12.43
CA LEU A 49 2.77 -5.59 -12.16
C LEU A 49 2.78 -6.59 -13.34
N CYS A 50 3.79 -7.45 -13.39
CA CYS A 50 3.80 -8.67 -14.18
C CYS A 50 2.92 -9.64 -13.40
N THR A 51 1.63 -9.52 -13.72
CA THR A 51 0.68 -10.62 -13.91
C THR A 51 1.24 -12.02 -13.60
N PRO A 52 0.50 -12.84 -12.81
CA PRO A 52 0.87 -14.23 -12.58
C PRO A 52 0.99 -14.94 -13.94
N ARG A 53 2.21 -15.31 -14.33
CA ARG A 53 2.41 -16.28 -15.40
C ARG A 53 2.20 -17.66 -14.81
N GLY A 54 0.94 -18.10 -14.85
CA GLY A 54 0.50 -19.48 -14.71
C GLY A 54 0.74 -20.14 -13.34
N SER A 55 -0.32 -20.60 -12.70
CA SER A 55 -0.26 -21.95 -12.11
C SER A 55 0.12 -22.90 -13.25
N PRO A 56 1.07 -23.86 -13.09
CA PRO A 56 0.93 -24.91 -12.08
C PRO A 56 2.26 -25.52 -11.52
N GLU A 57 2.36 -25.74 -10.20
CA GLU A 57 3.21 -26.76 -9.54
C GLU A 57 3.09 -26.59 -8.01
N SER A 58 2.70 -27.55 -7.17
CA SER A 58 2.66 -29.03 -7.22
C SER A 58 1.35 -29.61 -6.68
#